data_AF-A0A8T4D2A4-F1
#
_entry.id   AF-A0A8T4D2A4-F1
#
_cell.length_a   1.000
_cell.length_b   1.000
_cell.length_c   1.000
_cell.angle_alpha   90.00
_cell.angle_beta   90.00
_cell.angle_gamma   90.00
#
_symmetry.space_group_name_H-M   'P 1'
#
loop_
_entity.id
_entity.type
_entity.pdbx_description
1 polymer ?
#
loop_
_entity_poly.entity_id
_entity_poly.type
_entity_poly.pdbx_seq_one_letter_code
_entity_poly.pdbx_strand_id
1 'polypeptide(L)' 'MKTHKILRVTVTKEQYDSIQQKASYYGFTTMSAFIRDALLKDIYYQRLLREIHEKICK' A
#
# COMPACT_ATOMS: atom_id res chain seq x y z
N MET A 1 -2.09 19.92 14.65
CA MET A 1 -3.01 19.12 13.81
C MET A 1 -2.21 18.31 12.81
N LYS A 2 -2.37 16.99 12.74
CA LYS A 2 -1.77 16.19 11.65
C LYS A 2 -2.56 16.47 10.37
N THR A 3 -1.92 17.04 9.35
CA THR A 3 -2.56 17.35 8.08
C THR A 3 -2.81 16.06 7.31
N HIS A 4 -4.08 15.70 7.09
CA HIS A 4 -4.43 14.57 6.23
C HIS A 4 -4.47 15.03 4.78
N LYS A 5 -3.52 14.57 3.97
CA LYS A 5 -3.57 14.76 2.52
C LYS A 5 -4.52 13.71 1.93
N ILE A 6 -5.57 14.16 1.27
CA ILE A 6 -6.51 13.29 0.55
C ILE A 6 -5.93 13.05 -0.85
N LEU A 7 -5.70 11.79 -1.19
CA LEU A 7 -5.29 11.37 -2.53
C LEU A 7 -6.51 10.79 -3.25
N ARG A 8 -6.73 11.23 -4.50
CA ARG A 8 -7.73 10.64 -5.39
C ARG A 8 -6.98 9.81 -6.43
N VAL A 9 -7.37 8.55 -6.56
CA VAL A 9 -6.80 7.61 -7.52
C VAL A 9 -7.94 7.09 -8.39
N THR A 10 -7.79 7.22 -9.69
CA THR A 10 -8.71 6.66 -10.67
C THR A 10 -8.20 5.30 -11.10
N VAL A 11 -9.06 4.30 -11.07
CA VAL A 11 -8.76 2.92 -11.47
C VAL A 11 -9.83 2.41 -12.42
N THR A 12 -9.51 1.39 -13.21
CA THR A 12 -10.52 0.70 -14.02
C THR A 12 -11.46 -0.12 -13.13
N LYS A 13 -12.61 -0.53 -13.67
CA LYS A 13 -13.55 -1.39 -12.96
C LYS A 13 -12.91 -2.72 -12.55
N GLU A 14 -12.17 -3.36 -13.44
CA GLU A 14 -11.47 -4.62 -13.15
C GLU A 14 -10.44 -4.48 -12.03
N GLN A 15 -9.69 -3.37 -12.03
CA GLN A 15 -8.75 -3.07 -10.95
C GLN A 15 -9.50 -2.86 -9.64
N TYR A 16 -10.60 -2.10 -9.66
CA TYR A 16 -11.43 -1.89 -8.48
C TYR A 16 -11.93 -3.20 -7.89
N ASP A 17 -12.51 -4.07 -8.72
CA ASP A 17 -13.05 -5.37 -8.31
C ASP A 17 -11.95 -6.27 -7.72
N SER A 18 -10.77 -6.30 -8.36
CA SER A 18 -9.60 -7.03 -7.87
C SER A 18 -9.14 -6.53 -6.49
N ILE A 19 -9.05 -5.21 -6.31
CA ILE A 19 -8.64 -4.60 -5.03
C ILE A 19 -9.72 -4.86 -3.97
N GLN A 20 -11.00 -4.80 -4.32
CA GLN A 20 -12.10 -5.08 -3.39
C GLN A 20 -12.10 -6.52 -2.91
N GLN A 21 -11.92 -7.49 -3.81
CA GLN A 21 -11.82 -8.91 -3.44
C GLN A 21 -10.66 -9.16 -2.48
N LYS A 22 -9.49 -8.56 -2.75
CA LYS A 22 -8.32 -8.66 -1.87
C LYS A 22 -8.60 -8.02 -0.51
N ALA A 23 -9.18 -6.82 -0.48
CA ALA A 23 -9.53 -6.14 0.77
C ALA A 23 -10.45 -7.01 1.63
N SER A 24 -11.50 -7.60 1.04
CA SER A 24 -12.41 -8.51 1.72
C SER A 24 -11.72 -9.79 2.20
N TYR A 25 -10.85 -10.39 1.37
CA TYR A 25 -10.10 -11.59 1.73
C TYR A 25 -9.23 -11.38 2.98
N TYR A 26 -8.58 -10.21 3.09
CA TYR A 26 -7.78 -9.84 4.25
C TYR A 26 -8.60 -9.24 5.41
N GLY A 27 -9.94 -9.21 5.32
CA GLY A 27 -10.82 -8.75 6.38
C GLY A 27 -10.88 -7.24 6.59
N PHE A 28 -10.48 -6.44 5.60
CA PHE A 28 -10.57 -4.98 5.69
C PHE A 28 -11.99 -4.49 5.47
N THR A 29 -12.47 -3.62 6.36
CA THR A 29 -13.79 -3.00 6.28
C THR A 29 -13.87 -1.87 5.27
N THR A 30 -12.74 -1.21 4.96
CA THR A 30 -12.70 -0.10 4.00
C THR A 30 -11.53 -0.25 3.03
N MET A 31 -11.77 0.12 1.78
CA MET A 31 -10.75 0.13 0.73
C MET A 31 -9.56 1.02 1.10
N SER A 32 -9.82 2.18 1.71
CA SER A 32 -8.75 3.11 2.10
C SER A 32 -7.87 2.55 3.22
N ALA A 33 -8.41 1.73 4.13
CA ALA A 33 -7.60 1.06 5.15
C ALA A 33 -6.69 0.00 4.51
N PHE A 34 -7.23 -0.80 3.58
CA PHE A 34 -6.46 -1.77 2.83
C PHE A 34 -5.33 -1.12 2.01
N ILE A 35 -5.65 -0.06 1.26
CA ILE A 35 -4.65 0.65 0.45
C ILE A 35 -3.57 1.28 1.33
N ARG A 36 -3.92 1.84 2.49
CA ARG A 36 -2.92 2.36 3.43
C ARG A 36 -1.99 1.27 3.95
N ASP A 37 -2.54 0.13 4.35
CA ASP A 37 -1.73 -1.01 4.83
C ASP A 37 -0.78 -1.53 3.74
N ALA A 38 -1.30 -1.68 2.51
CA ALA A 38 -0.51 -2.12 1.36
C ALA A 38 0.62 -1.13 1.02
N LEU A 39 0.34 0.18 1.01
CA LEU A 39 1.34 1.22 0.75
C LEU A 39 2.41 1.26 1.85
N LEU A 40 2.02 1.11 3.11
CA LEU A 40 2.98 1.09 4.23
C LEU A 40 3.91 -0.12 4.14
N LYS A 41 3.38 -1.29 3.76
CA LYS A 41 4.19 -2.49 3.50
C LYS A 41 5.17 -2.28 2.36
N ASP A 42 4.74 -1.69 1.25
CA ASP A 42 5.63 -1.43 0.11
C ASP A 42 6.78 -0.47 0.49
N ILE A 43 6.46 0.65 1.17
CA ILE A 43 7.47 1.60 1.67
C ILE A 43 8.46 0.89 2.61
N TYR A 44 7.97 0.02 3.49
CA TYR A 44 8.81 -0.76 4.39
C TYR A 44 9.75 -1.70 3.63
N TYR A 45 9.25 -2.45 2.64
CA TYR A 45 10.08 -3.35 1.83
C TYR A 45 11.11 -2.60 1.00
N GLN A 46 10.74 -1.47 0.39
CA GLN A 46 11.69 -0.63 -0.35
C GLN A 46 12.83 -0.14 0.54
N ARG A 47 12.51 0.29 1.78
CA ARG A 47 13.52 0.70 2.75
C ARG A 47 14.43 -0.48 3.12
N LEU A 48 13.86 -1.64 3.41
CA LEU A 48 14.63 -2.83 3.78
C LEU A 48 15.58 -3.26 2.65
N LEU A 49 15.09 -3.28 1.41
CA LEU A 49 15.91 -3.59 0.23
C LEU A 49 17.07 -2.62 0.08
N ARG A 50 16.84 -1.32 0.31
CA ARG A 50 17.90 -0.32 0.31
C ARG A 50 18.94 -0.58 1.40
N GLU A 51 18.52 -0.88 2.64
CA GLU A 51 19.44 -1.20 3.73
C GLU A 51 20.29 -2.44 3.45
N ILE A 52 19.70 -3.46 2.81
CA ILE A 52 20.43 -4.67 2.36
C ILE A 52 21.45 -4.30 1.28
N HIS A 53 21.06 -3.53 0.27
CA HIS A 53 21.95 -3.10 -0.81
C HIS A 53 23.14 -2.29 -0.27
N GLU A 54 22.89 -1.34 0.63
CA GLU A 54 23.95 -0.53 1.26
C GLU A 54 24.92 -1.37 2.13
N LYS A 55 24.50 -2.53 2.63
CA LYS A 55 25.38 -3.47 3.37
C LYS A 55 26.18 -4.41 2.48
N ILE A 56 25.67 -4.77 1.31
CA ILE A 56 26.33 -5.70 0.37
C ILE A 56 27.30 -4.97 -0.56
N CYS A 57 26.95 -3.76 -0.98
CA CYS A 57 27.78 -2.96 -1.90
C CYS A 57 28.80 -2.05 -1.20
N LYS A 58 28.95 -2.17 0.13
CA LYS A 58 30.08 -1.64 0.90
C LYS A 58 31.00 -2.78 1.28
#